data_AF-A0A3D3Z8D5-F1
#
_entry.id   AF-A0A3D3Z8D5-F1
#
_cell.length_a   1.000
_cell.length_b   1.000
_cell.length_c   1.000
_cell.angle_alpha   90.00
_cell.angle_beta   90.00
_cell.angle_gamma   90.00
#
_symmetry.space_group_name_H-M   'P 1'
#
loop_
_entity.id
_entity.type
_entity.pdbx_description
1 polymer ?
#
loop_
_entity_poly.entity_id
_entity_poly.type
_entity_poly.pdbx_seq_one_letter_code
_entity_poly.pdbx_strand_id
1 'polypeptide(L)'
;MPGPGRSFNDTLADAILAGQLPEQPLDEAIERLSRLAQRTALSRQGEVKEQSIDRPEDRALAKRAAIAGTVMLKNEGLLPLCADRLKTIAVIGPNAAHGEIMGGGSS
;
A
#
# COMPACT_ATOMS: atom_id res chain seq x y z
N MET A 1 -7.57 12.50 3.74
CA MET A 1 -6.36 12.31 2.90
C MET A 1 -6.74 12.69 1.48
N PRO A 2 -6.10 13.65 0.82
CA PRO A 2 -4.83 14.29 1.20
C PRO A 2 -5.01 15.40 2.24
N GLY A 3 -3.90 15.76 2.91
CA GLY A 3 -3.78 16.98 3.69
C GLY A 3 -3.22 18.13 2.82
N PRO A 4 -3.46 19.40 3.15
CA PRO A 4 -4.23 19.90 4.31
C PRO A 4 -5.75 19.65 4.17
N GLY A 5 -6.41 19.44 5.31
CA GLY A 5 -7.85 19.14 5.34
C GLY A 5 -8.67 20.31 4.80
N ARG A 6 -9.41 20.09 3.71
CA ARG A 6 -10.40 21.08 3.19
C ARG A 6 -11.70 21.10 4.01
N SER A 7 -11.87 20.13 4.90
CA SER A 7 -13.02 19.94 5.78
C SER A 7 -12.53 19.79 7.22
N PHE A 8 -13.41 19.95 8.22
CA PHE A 8 -13.05 19.99 9.64
C PHE A 8 -12.08 21.14 9.97
N ASN A 9 -12.43 22.33 9.49
CA ASN A 9 -11.71 23.59 9.72
C ASN A 9 -12.43 24.44 10.78
N ASP A 10 -12.02 25.71 10.91
CA ASP A 10 -12.56 26.67 11.88
C ASP A 10 -14.10 26.78 11.81
N THR A 11 -14.72 26.61 10.64
CA THR A 11 -16.19 26.63 10.50
C THR A 11 -16.87 25.55 11.34
N LEU A 12 -16.27 24.36 11.46
CA LEU A 12 -16.80 23.32 12.32
C LEU A 12 -16.63 23.67 13.80
N ALA A 13 -15.46 24.23 14.17
CA ALA A 13 -15.20 24.65 15.54
C ALA A 13 -16.18 25.74 16.00
N ASP A 14 -16.41 26.75 15.15
CA ASP A 14 -17.35 27.84 15.41
C ASP A 14 -18.78 27.33 15.62
N ALA A 15 -19.23 26.38 14.79
CA ALA A 15 -20.57 25.80 14.89
C ALA A 15 -20.78 25.02 16.21
N ILE A 16 -19.76 24.29 16.68
CA ILE A 16 -19.81 23.58 17.97
C ILE A 16 -19.80 24.59 19.13
N LEU A 17 -18.90 25.58 19.10
CA LEU A 17 -18.81 26.63 20.13
C LEU A 17 -20.09 27.48 20.22
N ALA A 18 -20.76 27.72 19.09
CA ALA A 18 -22.05 28.39 19.02
C ALA A 18 -23.24 27.50 19.44
N GLY A 19 -23.00 26.23 19.78
CA GLY A 19 -24.03 25.26 20.17
C GLY A 19 -24.94 24.82 19.02
N GLN A 20 -24.56 25.09 17.78
CA GLN A 20 -25.31 24.68 16.58
C GLN A 20 -25.11 23.20 16.27
N LEU A 21 -24.02 22.62 16.76
CA LEU A 21 -23.69 21.20 16.65
C LEU A 21 -23.30 20.64 18.02
N PRO A 22 -23.68 19.39 18.34
CA PRO A 22 -23.21 18.73 19.55
C PRO A 22 -21.71 18.43 19.47
N GLU A 23 -21.01 18.52 20.60
CA GLU A 23 -19.58 18.23 20.72
C GLU A 23 -19.27 16.72 20.71
N GLN A 24 -20.18 15.90 21.24
CA GLN A 24 -19.98 14.45 21.41
C GLN A 24 -19.42 13.71 20.16
N PRO A 25 -19.91 13.93 18.92
CA PRO A 25 -19.37 13.25 17.75
C PRO A 25 -17.90 13.61 17.44
N LEU A 26 -17.46 14.82 17.80
CA LEU A 26 -16.08 15.25 17.68
C LEU A 26 -15.21 14.50 18.70
N ASP A 27 -15.65 14.44 19.96
CA ASP A 27 -14.95 13.70 21.02
C ASP A 27 -14.78 12.22 20.63
N GLU A 28 -15.83 11.57 20.15
CA GLU A 28 -15.78 10.18 19.69
C GLU A 28 -14.81 9.98 18.51
N ALA A 29 -14.68 10.98 17.62
CA ALA A 29 -13.70 10.94 16.52
C ALA A 29 -12.26 11.08 17.05
N ILE A 30 -12.02 12.01 17.97
CA ILE A 30 -10.73 12.22 18.62
C ILE A 30 -10.32 10.99 19.43
N GLU A 31 -11.25 10.33 20.13
CA GLU A 31 -10.98 9.10 20.86
C GLU A 31 -10.55 7.96 19.93
N ARG A 32 -11.19 7.80 18.77
CA ARG A 32 -10.82 6.80 17.75
C ARG A 32 -9.39 7.04 17.23
N LEU A 33 -9.06 8.28 16.90
CA LEU A 33 -7.72 8.67 16.44
C LEU A 33 -6.67 8.49 17.54
N SER A 34 -6.99 8.91 18.77
CA SER A 34 -6.09 8.77 19.92
C SER A 34 -5.82 7.30 20.24
N ARG A 35 -6.85 6.45 20.19
CA ARG A 35 -6.72 5.00 20.36
C ARG A 35 -5.84 4.38 19.29
N LEU A 36 -5.97 4.82 18.03
CA LEU A 36 -5.08 4.38 16.95
C LEU A 36 -3.63 4.80 17.21
N ALA A 37 -3.40 6.07 17.54
CA ALA A 37 -2.07 6.61 17.80
C ALA A 37 -1.37 5.90 18.98
N GLN A 38 -2.12 5.56 20.03
CA GLN A 38 -1.63 4.78 21.16
C GLN A 38 -1.26 3.34 20.77
N ARG A 39 -2.05 2.70 19.89
CA ARG A 39 -1.79 1.32 19.42
C ARG A 39 -0.57 1.22 18.50
N THR A 40 -0.28 2.26 17.71
CA THR A 40 0.77 2.23 16.70
C THR A 40 2.08 2.87 17.16
N ALA A 41 2.19 3.27 18.43
CA ALA A 41 3.33 4.01 18.99
C ALA A 41 3.65 5.34 18.28
N LEU A 42 2.76 5.82 17.39
CA LEU A 42 2.87 7.13 16.74
C LEU A 42 2.89 8.28 17.75
N SER A 43 2.29 8.09 18.93
CA SER A 43 2.34 9.10 20.00
C SER A 43 3.71 9.25 20.68
N ARG A 44 4.66 8.33 20.44
CA ARG A 44 5.93 8.23 21.18
C ARG A 44 7.17 8.52 20.34
N GLN A 45 7.03 8.59 19.04
CA GLN A 45 8.14 8.83 18.12
C GLN A 45 7.78 10.09 17.34
N GLY A 46 8.60 11.14 17.45
CA GLY A 46 8.46 12.33 16.60
C GLY A 46 8.52 11.96 15.11
N GLU A 47 8.43 12.95 14.22
CA GLU A 47 8.49 12.68 12.78
C GLU A 47 9.78 11.92 12.41
N VAL A 48 9.62 10.67 12.00
CA VAL A 48 10.68 9.85 11.42
C VAL A 48 10.62 10.06 9.92
N LYS A 49 11.74 10.43 9.31
CA LYS A 49 11.83 10.54 7.85
C LYS A 49 11.53 9.18 7.22
N GLU A 50 10.62 9.16 6.26
CA GLU A 50 10.33 7.95 5.48
C GLU A 50 11.59 7.43 4.78
N GLN A 51 11.75 6.11 4.79
CA GLN A 51 12.88 5.42 4.19
C GLN A 51 12.39 4.28 3.31
N SER A 52 13.03 4.12 2.16
CA SER A 52 12.88 2.90 1.37
C SER A 52 13.74 1.80 2.01
N ILE A 53 13.09 0.76 2.52
CA ILE A 53 13.73 -0.38 3.17
C ILE A 53 13.70 -1.55 2.19
N ASP A 54 14.86 -1.97 1.71
CA ASP A 54 15.01 -3.08 0.76
C ASP A 54 15.81 -4.22 1.40
N ARG A 55 15.09 -5.14 2.07
CA ARG A 55 15.70 -6.28 2.77
C ARG A 55 15.64 -7.55 1.92
N PRO A 56 16.68 -8.40 1.94
CA PRO A 56 16.67 -9.68 1.23
C PRO A 56 15.46 -10.57 1.55
N GLU A 57 15.02 -10.57 2.80
CA GLU A 57 13.86 -11.32 3.28
C GLU A 57 12.54 -10.84 2.68
N ASP A 58 12.38 -9.52 2.49
CA ASP A 58 11.19 -8.92 1.88
C ASP A 58 11.13 -9.28 0.39
N ARG A 59 12.28 -9.20 -0.32
CA ARG A 59 12.39 -9.65 -1.72
C ARG A 59 12.06 -11.14 -1.86
N ALA A 60 12.55 -11.97 -0.94
CA ALA A 60 12.25 -13.40 -0.95
C ALA A 60 10.77 -13.68 -0.69
N LEU A 61 10.13 -12.92 0.21
CA LEU A 61 8.69 -13.01 0.48
C LEU A 61 7.87 -12.59 -0.75
N ALA A 62 8.20 -11.44 -1.36
CA ALA A 62 7.53 -10.95 -2.56
C ALA A 62 7.63 -11.96 -3.72
N LYS A 63 8.81 -12.56 -3.92
CA LYS A 63 9.01 -13.63 -4.93
C LYS A 63 8.11 -14.83 -4.65
N ARG A 64 8.00 -15.29 -3.40
CA ARG A 64 7.10 -16.40 -3.04
C ARG A 64 5.64 -16.04 -3.31
N ALA A 65 5.21 -14.85 -2.94
CA ALA A 65 3.86 -14.38 -3.19
C ALA A 65 3.55 -14.33 -4.69
N ALA A 66 4.47 -13.80 -5.51
CA ALA A 66 4.31 -13.75 -6.97
C ALA A 66 4.20 -15.15 -7.59
N ILE A 67 5.05 -16.09 -7.18
CA ILE A 67 4.99 -17.49 -7.64
C ILE A 67 3.65 -18.12 -7.24
N ALA A 68 3.22 -17.96 -5.98
CA ALA A 68 1.99 -18.57 -5.48
C ALA A 68 0.71 -17.96 -6.08
N GLY A 69 0.75 -16.67 -6.44
CA GLY A 69 -0.38 -15.94 -7.04
C GLY A 69 -0.48 -16.07 -8.56
N THR A 70 0.50 -16.66 -9.24
CA THR A 70 0.48 -16.81 -10.70
C THR A 70 -0.44 -17.96 -11.11
N VAL A 71 -1.42 -17.68 -11.98
CA VAL A 71 -2.36 -18.67 -12.50
C VAL A 71 -2.03 -19.02 -13.96
N MET A 72 -1.80 -20.31 -14.23
CA MET A 72 -1.60 -20.80 -15.60
C MET A 72 -2.94 -20.98 -16.30
N LEU A 73 -3.31 -20.03 -17.17
CA LEU A 73 -4.62 -20.02 -17.84
C LEU A 73 -4.74 -21.09 -18.95
N LYS A 74 -3.66 -21.37 -19.67
CA LYS A 74 -3.62 -22.36 -20.76
C LYS A 74 -2.23 -23.01 -20.83
N ASN A 75 -2.19 -24.32 -21.03
CA ASN A 75 -0.97 -25.07 -21.32
C ASN A 75 -1.29 -26.30 -22.18
N GLU A 76 -0.74 -26.36 -23.40
CA GLU A 76 -0.88 -27.51 -24.32
C GLU A 76 0.36 -28.42 -24.25
N GLY A 77 0.87 -28.67 -23.03
CA GLY A 77 2.05 -29.50 -22.79
C GLY A 77 3.40 -28.83 -23.09
N LEU A 78 3.43 -27.52 -23.30
CA LEU A 78 4.65 -26.77 -23.58
C LEU A 78 5.46 -26.45 -22.31
N LEU A 79 4.77 -26.08 -21.22
CA LEU A 79 5.40 -25.75 -19.94
C LEU A 79 5.39 -26.97 -19.00
N PRO A 80 6.45 -27.14 -18.17
CA PRO A 80 7.63 -26.27 -18.03
C PRO A 80 8.65 -26.45 -19.17
N LEU A 81 9.40 -25.39 -19.48
CA LEU A 81 10.48 -25.47 -20.47
C LEU A 81 11.65 -26.30 -19.94
N CYS A 82 12.17 -27.24 -20.74
CA CYS A 82 13.35 -28.04 -20.42
C CYS A 82 14.63 -27.25 -20.71
N ALA A 83 15.18 -26.56 -19.71
CA ALA A 83 16.33 -25.67 -19.87
C ALA A 83 17.57 -26.32 -20.51
N ASP A 84 17.78 -27.61 -20.25
CA ASP A 84 18.85 -28.43 -20.84
C ASP A 84 18.73 -28.60 -22.37
N ARG A 85 17.52 -28.47 -22.92
CA ARG A 85 17.23 -28.63 -24.35
C ARG A 85 17.09 -27.29 -25.08
N LEU A 86 17.02 -26.18 -24.36
CA LEU A 86 16.90 -24.84 -24.93
C LEU A 86 18.27 -24.35 -25.41
N LYS A 87 18.43 -24.17 -26.72
CA LYS A 87 19.65 -23.59 -27.31
C LYS A 87 19.53 -22.09 -27.52
N THR A 88 18.34 -21.62 -27.88
CA THR A 88 18.05 -20.23 -28.21
C THR A 88 16.64 -19.88 -27.77
N ILE A 89 16.47 -18.73 -27.13
CA ILE A 89 15.17 -18.20 -26.71
C ILE A 89 15.07 -16.76 -27.21
N ALA A 90 13.95 -16.42 -27.84
CA ALA A 90 13.59 -15.03 -28.14
C ALA A 90 12.66 -14.52 -27.06
N VAL A 91 13.03 -13.42 -26.39
CA VAL A 91 12.21 -12.77 -25.37
C VAL A 91 11.62 -11.50 -26.00
N ILE A 92 10.29 -11.42 -26.09
CA ILE A 92 9.59 -10.38 -26.86
C ILE A 92 8.57 -9.68 -25.94
N GLY A 93 8.57 -8.35 -25.99
CA GLY A 93 7.62 -7.49 -25.29
C GLY A 93 8.30 -6.47 -24.37
N PRO A 94 7.74 -5.25 -24.22
CA PRO A 94 8.35 -4.19 -23.42
C PRO A 94 8.53 -4.60 -21.95
N ASN A 95 7.60 -5.38 -21.43
CA ASN A 95 7.58 -5.78 -20.02
C ASN A 95 8.64 -6.82 -19.65
N ALA A 96 9.30 -7.41 -20.66
CA ALA A 96 10.42 -8.33 -20.42
C ALA A 96 11.70 -7.60 -20.05
N ALA A 97 11.89 -6.36 -20.54
CA ALA A 97 13.01 -5.51 -20.18
C ALA A 97 12.74 -4.70 -18.91
N HIS A 98 11.50 -4.21 -18.75
CA HIS A 98 11.05 -3.47 -17.57
C HIS A 98 9.81 -4.13 -16.99
N GLY A 99 9.93 -4.78 -15.84
CA GLY A 99 8.80 -5.46 -15.22
C GLY A 99 7.68 -4.50 -14.84
N GLU A 100 6.46 -4.79 -15.30
CA GLU A 100 5.24 -4.14 -14.81
C GLU A 100 4.83 -4.80 -13.49
N ILE A 101 5.21 -4.17 -12.38
CA ILE A 101 5.07 -4.75 -11.03
C ILE A 101 3.79 -4.33 -10.31
N MET A 102 3.12 -3.30 -10.80
CA MET A 102 1.85 -2.80 -10.29
C MET A 102 1.09 -2.04 -11.37
N GLY A 103 -0.22 -1.86 -11.19
CA GLY A 103 -0.99 -0.94 -12.01
C GLY A 103 -0.71 0.53 -11.65
N GLY A 104 -1.36 1.45 -12.35
CA GLY A 104 -1.39 2.86 -11.94
C GLY A 104 -2.42 3.11 -10.82
N GLY A 105 -2.18 4.15 -10.01
CA GLY A 105 -3.13 4.60 -8.99
C GLY A 105 -2.44 4.98 -7.68
N SER A 106 -3.23 5.18 -6.63
CA SER A 106 -2.76 5.55 -5.29
C SER A 106 -2.20 4.37 -4.47
N SER A 107 -1.88 3.27 -5.14
CA SER A 107 -1.29 2.06 -4.58
C SER A 107 0.17 2.25 -4.18
#